data_AF-A0A0K0F7Q7-F1
#
_entry.id   AF-A0A0K0F7Q7-F1
#
_cell.length_a   1.000
_cell.length_b   1.000
_cell.length_c   1.000
_cell.angle_alpha   90.00
_cell.angle_beta   90.00
_cell.angle_gamma   90.00
#
_symmetry.space_group_name_H-M   'P 1'
#
loop_
_entity.id
_entity.type
_entity.pdbx_description
1 polymer ?
#
loop_
_entity_poly.entity_id
_entity_poly.type
_entity_poly.pdbx_seq_one_letter_code
_entity_poly.pdbx_strand_id
1 'polypeptide(L)'
;MASLTAEPAAAELPAAGGKSIHKLTNPGANRVAFKIKSSNNNELRLKPVFGFVDPGASADVEITRLAGAPKEDKIVVHFAEVPPECAKPEDAFAGGATGTGNLTIPVSAK
;
A
#
# COMPACT_ATOMS: atom_id res chain seq x y z
N MET A 1 -7.40 -7.63 16.13
CA MET A 1 -7.56 -7.90 14.69
C MET A 1 -6.97 -6.71 13.98
N ALA A 2 -5.85 -6.90 13.31
CA ALA A 2 -5.18 -5.85 12.57
C ALA A 2 -6.15 -5.26 11.55
N SER A 3 -6.25 -3.94 11.46
CA SER A 3 -7.07 -3.27 10.45
C SER A 3 -6.32 -2.08 9.89
N LEU A 4 -6.45 -1.88 8.59
CA LEU A 4 -5.83 -0.80 7.85
C LEU A 4 -6.82 -0.35 6.78
N THR A 5 -7.11 0.95 6.72
CA THR A 5 -7.96 1.54 5.68
C THR A 5 -7.11 2.34 4.70
N ALA A 6 -7.59 2.52 3.47
CA ALA A 6 -6.95 3.40 2.49
C ALA A 6 -7.98 4.36 1.91
N GLU A 7 -7.66 5.65 1.93
CA GLU A 7 -8.43 6.69 1.24
C GLU A 7 -7.55 7.48 0.27
N PRO A 8 -7.93 7.62 -1.01
CA PRO A 8 -9.09 7.01 -1.66
C PRO A 8 -9.02 5.46 -1.70
N ALA A 9 -10.16 4.79 -1.80
CA ALA A 9 -10.19 3.32 -1.87
C ALA A 9 -9.79 2.77 -3.26
N ALA A 10 -9.81 3.61 -4.30
CA ALA A 10 -9.46 3.30 -5.68
C ALA A 10 -8.64 4.43 -6.29
N ALA A 11 -7.75 4.11 -7.22
CA ALA A 11 -6.94 5.08 -7.95
C ALA A 11 -7.43 5.18 -9.40
N GLU A 12 -7.80 6.38 -9.83
CA GLU A 12 -8.13 6.67 -11.23
C GLU A 12 -7.06 7.59 -11.80
N LEU A 13 -6.34 7.12 -12.81
CA LEU A 13 -5.17 7.80 -13.36
C LEU A 13 -5.25 7.87 -14.89
N PRO A 14 -4.75 8.95 -15.53
CA PRO A 14 -4.65 8.98 -16.97
C PRO A 14 -3.64 7.93 -17.49
N ALA A 15 -3.94 7.30 -18.63
CA ALA A 15 -3.02 6.39 -19.32
C ALA A 15 -1.73 7.10 -19.76
N ALA A 16 -1.81 8.40 -20.04
CA ALA A 16 -0.65 9.27 -20.34
C ALA A 16 0.29 9.50 -19.15
N GLY A 17 -0.11 9.09 -17.95
CA GLY A 17 0.65 9.24 -16.72
C GLY A 17 -0.01 10.18 -15.71
N GLY A 18 0.29 9.97 -14.43
CA GLY A 18 -0.31 10.71 -13.33
C GLY A 18 0.13 10.21 -11.97
N LYS A 19 -0.38 10.85 -10.91
CA LYS A 19 -0.11 10.47 -9.52
C LYS A 19 -1.39 10.43 -8.71
N SER A 20 -1.50 9.44 -7.83
CA SER A 20 -2.56 9.34 -6.83
C SER A 20 -1.92 9.11 -5.47
N ILE A 21 -2.39 9.81 -4.45
CA ILE A 21 -1.92 9.65 -3.07
C ILE A 21 -3.02 8.97 -2.27
N HIS A 22 -2.67 7.87 -1.62
CA HIS A 22 -3.56 7.06 -0.79
C HIS A 22 -3.08 7.11 0.65
N LYS A 23 -3.94 7.55 1.55
CA LYS A 23 -3.68 7.65 2.97
C LYS A 23 -4.06 6.34 3.64
N LEU A 24 -3.06 5.60 4.12
CA LEU A 24 -3.23 4.38 4.90
C LEU A 24 -3.41 4.73 6.37
N THR A 25 -4.57 4.44 6.94
CA THR A 25 -4.88 4.77 8.34
C THR A 25 -4.98 3.50 9.18
N ASN A 26 -4.31 3.49 10.34
CA ASN A 26 -4.36 2.39 11.30
C ASN A 26 -5.31 2.76 12.47
N PRO A 27 -6.59 2.34 12.44
CA PRO A 27 -7.51 2.55 13.55
C PRO A 27 -7.27 1.59 14.73
N GLY A 28 -6.32 0.65 14.61
CA GLY A 28 -5.99 -0.31 15.65
C GLY A 28 -5.18 0.28 16.80
N ALA A 29 -5.00 -0.53 17.85
CA ALA A 29 -4.23 -0.17 19.05
C ALA A 29 -2.74 -0.51 18.97
N ASN A 30 -2.33 -1.34 18.00
CA ASN A 30 -0.96 -1.80 17.82
C ASN A 30 -0.34 -1.18 16.57
N ARG A 31 1.00 -1.01 16.58
CA ARG A 31 1.73 -0.57 15.39
C ARG A 31 1.59 -1.62 14.29
N VAL A 32 1.38 -1.16 13.07
CA VAL A 32 1.23 -2.02 11.90
C VAL A 32 2.36 -1.76 10.93
N ALA A 33 3.02 -2.83 10.45
CA ALA A 33 3.87 -2.77 9.27
C ALA A 33 3.03 -3.06 8.03
N PHE A 34 3.34 -2.40 6.91
CA PHE A 34 2.72 -2.69 5.63
C PHE A 34 3.76 -2.98 4.53
N LYS A 35 3.34 -3.79 3.56
CA LYS A 35 4.07 -4.12 2.34
C LYS A 35 3.14 -4.02 1.14
N ILE A 36 3.55 -3.25 0.15
CA ILE A 36 2.76 -3.02 -1.05
C ILE A 36 3.25 -3.89 -2.19
N LYS A 37 2.34 -4.57 -2.88
CA LYS A 37 2.59 -5.31 -4.12
C LYS A 37 1.71 -4.75 -5.24
N SER A 38 2.31 -4.51 -6.41
CA SER A 38 1.57 -4.13 -7.62
C SER A 38 1.35 -5.34 -8.52
N SER A 39 0.24 -5.38 -9.26
CA SER A 39 0.05 -6.29 -10.41
C SER A 39 0.94 -5.91 -11.60
N ASN A 40 1.48 -4.69 -11.61
CA ASN A 40 2.19 -4.13 -12.75
C ASN A 40 3.28 -3.17 -12.28
N ASN A 41 4.52 -3.63 -12.31
CA ASN A 41 5.69 -2.82 -11.94
C ASN A 41 6.35 -2.17 -13.16
N ASN A 42 5.85 -2.39 -14.38
CA ASN A 42 6.41 -1.75 -15.58
C ASN A 42 5.96 -0.29 -15.64
N GLU A 43 4.64 -0.07 -15.53
CA GLU A 43 4.04 1.25 -15.66
C GLU A 43 3.61 1.89 -14.33
N LEU A 44 3.64 1.18 -13.20
CA LEU A 44 3.38 1.77 -11.88
C LEU A 44 4.67 1.89 -11.06
N ARG A 45 4.79 3.01 -10.34
CA ARG A 45 5.81 3.23 -9.31
C ARG A 45 5.10 3.51 -8.00
N LEU A 46 5.57 2.89 -6.92
CA LEU A 46 4.98 2.96 -5.60
C LEU A 46 5.99 3.55 -4.63
N LYS A 47 5.55 4.49 -3.79
CA LYS A 47 6.40 5.08 -2.76
C LYS A 47 5.57 5.44 -1.51
N PRO A 48 5.91 4.92 -0.32
CA PRO A 48 6.87 3.85 -0.06
C PRO A 48 6.31 2.45 -0.37
N VAL A 49 7.18 1.44 -0.53
CA VAL A 49 6.76 0.02 -0.71
C VAL A 49 6.59 -0.69 0.63
N PHE A 50 7.35 -0.28 1.64
CA PHE A 50 7.26 -0.74 3.02
C PHE A 50 7.18 0.45 3.96
N GLY A 51 6.50 0.28 5.08
CA GLY A 51 6.45 1.30 6.11
C GLY A 51 5.74 0.83 7.36
N PHE A 52 5.71 1.71 8.35
CA PHE A 52 4.95 1.52 9.58
C PHE A 52 3.81 2.54 9.65
N VAL A 53 2.74 2.16 10.32
CA VAL A 53 1.65 3.05 10.71
C VAL A 53 1.38 2.83 12.19
N ASP A 54 1.69 3.85 12.98
CA ASP A 54 1.42 3.85 14.42
C ASP A 54 -0.09 3.80 14.73
N PRO A 55 -0.49 3.36 15.93
CA PRO A 55 -1.88 3.39 16.37
C PRO A 55 -2.50 4.79 16.23
N GLY A 56 -3.62 4.90 15.53
CA GLY A 56 -4.30 6.18 15.28
C GLY A 56 -3.59 7.12 14.29
N ALA A 57 -2.46 6.68 13.72
CA ALA A 57 -1.71 7.46 12.74
C ALA A 57 -2.08 7.06 11.30
N SER A 58 -1.49 7.79 10.37
CA SER A 58 -1.65 7.53 8.94
C SER A 58 -0.32 7.64 8.20
N ALA A 59 -0.19 6.91 7.10
CA ALA A 59 0.94 7.02 6.18
C ALA A 59 0.46 7.23 4.75
N ASP A 60 1.10 8.15 4.03
CA ASP A 60 0.77 8.42 2.64
C ASP A 60 1.54 7.48 1.71
N VAL A 61 0.82 6.94 0.73
CA VAL A 61 1.35 6.09 -0.33
C VAL A 61 1.08 6.78 -1.67
N GLU A 62 2.15 7.12 -2.37
CA GLU A 62 2.11 7.65 -3.72
C GLU A 62 2.15 6.51 -4.74
N ILE A 63 1.13 6.49 -5.59
CA ILE A 63 1.05 5.67 -6.80
C ILE A 63 1.30 6.59 -7.99
N THR A 64 2.42 6.41 -8.66
CA THR A 64 2.71 7.10 -9.92
C THR A 64 2.46 6.16 -11.09
N ARG A 65 1.58 6.56 -12.01
CA ARG A 65 1.39 5.93 -13.31
C ARG A 65 2.32 6.58 -14.32
N LEU A 66 3.11 5.76 -15.02
CA LEU A 66 3.89 6.14 -16.18
C LEU A 66 3.03 6.05 -17.45
N ALA A 67 3.42 6.79 -18.48
CA ALA A 67 2.76 6.73 -19.78
C ALA A 67 2.76 5.29 -20.33
N GLY A 68 1.59 4.82 -20.75
CA GLY A 68 1.42 3.49 -21.32
C GLY A 68 0.01 3.28 -21.85
N ALA A 69 -0.29 2.07 -22.30
CA ALA A 69 -1.64 1.73 -22.74
C ALA A 69 -2.66 1.80 -21.58
N PRO A 70 -3.92 2.18 -21.84
CA PRO A 70 -4.99 2.05 -20.87
C PRO A 70 -5.09 0.61 -20.33
N LYS A 71 -5.19 0.47 -19.02
CA LYS A 71 -5.16 -0.82 -18.35
C LYS A 71 -5.75 -0.73 -16.94
N GLU A 72 -6.44 -1.79 -16.54
CA GLU A 72 -6.86 -2.01 -15.16
C GLU A 72 -5.77 -2.82 -14.43
N ASP A 73 -5.24 -2.23 -13.36
CA ASP A 73 -4.22 -2.80 -12.48
C ASP A 73 -4.74 -2.83 -11.04
N LYS A 74 -4.01 -3.47 -10.14
CA LYS A 74 -4.33 -3.47 -8.71
C LYS A 74 -3.09 -3.40 -7.85
N ILE A 75 -3.24 -2.78 -6.70
CA ILE A 75 -2.24 -2.75 -5.65
C ILE A 75 -2.80 -3.50 -4.44
N VAL A 76 -2.00 -4.39 -3.88
CA VAL A 76 -2.33 -5.14 -2.67
C VAL A 76 -1.40 -4.68 -1.56
N VAL A 77 -1.97 -4.06 -0.53
CA VAL A 77 -1.31 -3.66 0.70
C VAL A 77 -1.47 -4.80 1.71
N HIS A 78 -0.41 -5.56 1.91
CA HIS A 78 -0.32 -6.53 3.01
C HIS A 78 0.03 -5.80 4.30
N PHE A 79 -0.57 -6.18 5.41
CA PHE A 79 -0.29 -5.55 6.69
C PHE A 79 -0.20 -6.57 7.83
N ALA A 80 0.66 -6.28 8.81
CA ALA A 80 0.90 -7.12 9.98
C ALA A 80 1.03 -6.25 11.23
N GLU A 81 0.40 -6.65 12.33
CA GLU A 81 0.72 -6.06 13.63
C GLU A 81 2.16 -6.42 13.99
N VAL A 82 2.93 -5.42 14.42
CA VAL A 82 4.32 -5.57 14.82
C VAL A 82 4.51 -4.97 16.21
N PRO A 83 5.42 -5.53 17.00
CA PRO A 83 5.71 -4.95 18.29
C PRO A 83 6.52 -3.65 18.11
N PRO A 84 6.48 -2.72 19.08
CA PRO A 84 7.07 -1.39 18.94
C PRO A 84 8.59 -1.39 18.74
N GLU A 85 9.29 -2.45 19.16
CA GLU A 85 10.72 -2.68 18.97
C GLU A 85 11.09 -3.15 17.55
N CYS A 86 10.10 -3.42 16.69
CA CYS A 86 10.36 -3.80 15.30
C CYS A 86 11.10 -2.67 14.58
N ALA A 87 12.37 -2.91 14.26
CA ALA A 87 13.24 -1.90 13.65
C ALA A 87 12.94 -1.69 12.15
N LYS A 88 12.51 -2.75 11.45
CA LYS A 88 12.34 -2.75 10.00
C LYS A 88 10.99 -3.36 9.60
N PRO A 89 10.17 -2.66 8.78
CA PRO A 89 8.87 -3.17 8.37
C PRO A 89 9.00 -4.44 7.52
N GLU A 90 10.14 -4.63 6.82
CA GLU A 90 10.41 -5.81 6.00
C GLU A 90 10.46 -7.11 6.80
N ASP A 91 10.89 -7.06 8.06
CA ASP A 91 11.05 -8.23 8.92
C ASP A 91 9.68 -8.91 9.16
N ALA A 92 8.60 -8.12 9.20
CA ALA A 92 7.22 -8.63 9.32
C ALA A 92 6.75 -9.41 8.07
N PHE A 93 7.44 -9.27 6.94
CA PHE A 93 7.11 -9.91 5.66
C PHE A 93 8.26 -10.78 5.11
N ALA A 94 9.23 -11.12 5.96
CA ALA A 94 10.31 -12.05 5.64
C ALA A 94 9.74 -13.43 5.27
N GLY A 95 10.48 -14.18 4.43
CA GLY A 95 10.05 -15.51 3.98
C GLY A 95 8.79 -15.53 3.09
N GLY A 96 8.30 -14.37 2.65
CA GLY A 96 7.10 -14.28 1.80
C GLY A 96 5.78 -14.22 2.57
N ALA A 97 5.82 -14.00 3.88
CA ALA A 97 4.62 -13.83 4.69
C ALA A 97 3.70 -12.74 4.14
N THR A 98 2.39 -13.00 4.16
CA THR A 98 1.35 -12.08 3.67
C THR A 98 0.81 -11.14 4.75
N GLY A 99 1.41 -11.16 5.94
CA GLY A 99 0.94 -10.43 7.13
C GLY A 99 -0.32 -11.04 7.74
N THR A 100 -0.91 -10.32 8.70
CA THR A 100 -2.17 -10.69 9.36
C THR A 100 -3.41 -10.32 8.55
N GLY A 101 -3.26 -9.47 7.51
CA GLY A 101 -4.35 -9.06 6.64
C GLY A 101 -3.87 -8.39 5.36
N ASN A 102 -4.80 -8.08 4.45
CA ASN A 102 -4.51 -7.32 3.24
C ASN A 102 -5.68 -6.42 2.83
N LEU A 103 -5.35 -5.37 2.08
CA LEU A 103 -6.27 -4.43 1.45
C LEU A 103 -5.90 -4.31 -0.03
N THR A 104 -6.90 -4.28 -0.91
CA THR A 104 -6.66 -4.09 -2.35
C THR A 104 -7.19 -2.74 -2.80
N ILE A 105 -6.34 -1.97 -3.48
CA ILE A 105 -6.67 -0.70 -4.13
C ILE A 105 -6.66 -0.96 -5.64
N PRO A 106 -7.82 -0.97 -6.31
CA PRO A 106 -7.87 -1.04 -7.78
C PRO A 106 -7.29 0.23 -8.38
N VAL A 107 -6.60 0.09 -9.51
CA VAL A 107 -5.95 1.17 -10.25
C VAL A 107 -6.44 1.14 -11.69
N SER A 108 -7.26 2.11 -12.06
CA SER A 108 -7.77 2.27 -13.42
C SER A 108 -6.94 3.30 -14.17
N ALA A 109 -6.18 2.87 -15.18
CA ALA A 109 -5.48 3.75 -16.11
C ALA A 109 -6.31 3.90 -17.40
N LYS A 110 -6.88 5.09 -17.65
CA LYS A 110 -7.77 5.37 -18.79
C LYS A 110 -7.27 6.52 -19.66
#